data_AF-A0A353MCL1-F1
#
_entry.id   AF-A0A353MCL1-F1
#
_cell.length_a   1.000
_cell.length_b   1.000
_cell.length_c   1.000
_cell.angle_alpha   90.00
_cell.angle_beta   90.00
_cell.angle_gamma   90.00
#
_symmetry.space_group_name_H-M   'P 1'
#
loop_
_entity.id
_entity.type
_entity.pdbx_description
1 polymer ?
#
loop_
_entity_poly.entity_id
_entity_poly.type
_entity_poly.pdbx_seq_one_letter_code
_entity_poly.pdbx_strand_id
1 'polypeptide(L)'
;MKKILTITSCVVLLSSGIAVAAEIAPAGGLSAATATIYGGINATDSASANATLIGKLSKGVKLGAKYSSAGYAIDTKHDSGNTFYGVTHDATAIYKKEVGTTALTAPSAADVSAFSDWTAM
;
A
#
# COMPACT_ATOMS: atom_id res chain seq x y z
N MET A 1 30.36 -35.54 7.85
CA MET A 1 30.67 -34.16 7.39
C MET A 1 29.80 -33.73 6.21
N LYS A 2 29.75 -34.49 5.10
CA LYS A 2 28.93 -34.14 3.92
C LYS A 2 27.43 -33.98 4.23
N LYS A 3 26.87 -34.85 5.08
CA LYS A 3 25.45 -34.83 5.48
C LYS A 3 25.06 -33.62 6.36
N ILE A 4 25.99 -33.12 7.18
CA ILE A 4 25.77 -31.95 8.03
C ILE A 4 25.71 -30.69 7.15
N LEU A 5 26.62 -30.57 6.17
CA LEU A 5 26.62 -29.45 5.24
C LEU A 5 25.31 -29.36 4.45
N THR A 6 24.77 -30.49 3.98
CA THR A 6 23.49 -30.52 3.25
C THR A 6 22.31 -30.08 4.12
N ILE A 7 22.23 -30.52 5.38
CA ILE A 7 21.15 -30.15 6.29
C ILE A 7 21.23 -28.65 6.65
N THR A 8 22.41 -28.14 6.94
CA THR A 8 22.61 -26.71 7.22
C THR A 8 22.25 -25.85 6.01
N SER A 9 22.56 -26.30 4.79
CA SER A 9 22.20 -25.59 3.55
C SER A 9 20.69 -25.49 3.37
N CYS A 10 19.96 -26.59 3.60
CA CYS A 10 18.49 -26.58 3.51
C CYS A 10 17.87 -25.67 4.57
N VAL A 11 18.33 -25.71 5.82
CA VAL A 11 17.79 -24.86 6.90
C VAL A 11 17.97 -23.38 6.60
N VAL A 12 19.13 -22.97 6.06
CA VAL A 12 19.39 -21.58 5.69
C VAL A 12 18.46 -21.13 4.54
N LEU A 13 18.27 -21.96 3.52
CA LEU A 13 17.38 -21.66 2.39
C LEU A 13 15.90 -21.62 2.77
N LEU A 14 15.48 -22.47 3.71
CA LEU A 14 14.11 -22.46 4.24
C LEU A 14 13.86 -21.23 5.13
N SER A 15 14.85 -20.80 5.92
CA SER A 15 14.72 -19.61 6.78
C SER A 15 14.69 -18.28 6.02
N SER A 16 15.39 -18.17 4.88
CA SER A 16 15.42 -16.94 4.09
C SER A 16 14.11 -16.67 3.35
N GLY A 17 13.35 -17.71 2.98
CA GLY A 17 12.04 -17.56 2.34
C GLY A 17 10.94 -17.04 3.28
N ILE A 18 11.03 -17.31 4.59
CA ILE A 18 10.00 -16.94 5.58
C ILE A 18 10.13 -15.45 5.98
N ALA A 19 11.35 -14.90 5.98
CA ALA A 19 11.59 -13.51 6.36
C ALA A 19 10.98 -12.49 5.39
N VAL A 20 10.93 -12.81 4.08
CA VAL A 20 10.39 -11.91 3.04
C VAL A 20 8.86 -11.85 3.06
N ALA A 21 8.19 -12.91 3.51
CA ALA A 21 6.72 -12.99 3.53
C ALA A 21 6.09 -12.31 4.76
N ALA A 22 6.84 -12.15 5.86
CA ALA A 22 6.33 -11.63 7.13
C ALA A 22 6.25 -10.09 7.20
N GLU A 23 6.98 -9.38 6.33
CA GLU A 23 7.19 -7.93 6.48
C GLU A 23 6.25 -7.06 5.63
N ILE A 24 5.62 -7.62 4.59
CA ILE A 24 4.41 -7.02 3.99
C ILE A 24 3.21 -7.58 4.76
N ALA A 25 3.05 -7.16 6.02
CA ALA A 25 1.76 -7.32 6.66
C ALA A 25 0.73 -6.58 5.78
N PRO A 26 -0.36 -7.21 5.32
CA PRO A 26 -1.38 -6.57 4.48
C PRO A 26 -2.19 -5.56 5.30
N ALA A 27 -1.55 -4.46 5.68
CA ALA A 27 -2.09 -3.43 6.54
C ALA A 27 -2.24 -2.16 5.71
N GLY A 28 -3.37 -2.04 5.03
CA GLY A 28 -3.79 -0.74 4.49
C GLY A 28 -4.16 0.25 5.59
N GLY A 29 -4.30 1.52 5.23
CA GLY A 29 -4.65 2.58 6.17
C GLY A 29 -5.09 3.86 5.47
N LEU A 30 -5.59 4.78 6.30
CA LEU A 30 -5.96 6.13 5.89
C LEU A 30 -4.92 7.12 6.44
N SER A 31 -4.43 8.00 5.59
CA SER A 31 -3.51 9.06 6.00
C SER A 31 -4.22 10.20 6.74
N ALA A 32 -3.46 10.97 7.50
CA ALA A 32 -3.88 12.33 7.88
C ALA A 32 -3.97 13.24 6.65
N ALA A 33 -4.74 14.32 6.75
CA ALA A 33 -4.72 15.38 5.73
C ALA A 33 -3.36 16.06 5.74
N THR A 34 -2.66 16.11 4.61
CA THR A 34 -1.28 16.68 4.50
C THR A 34 -0.17 15.78 5.09
N ALA A 35 -0.29 14.46 4.94
CA ALA A 35 0.74 13.53 5.41
C ALA A 35 2.01 13.55 4.53
N THR A 36 3.15 13.25 5.16
CA THR A 36 4.40 12.93 4.45
C THR A 36 4.57 11.42 4.42
N ILE A 37 4.92 10.87 3.26
CA ILE A 37 5.05 9.43 3.02
C ILE A 37 6.53 9.10 2.89
N TYR A 38 7.01 8.25 3.78
CA TYR A 38 8.37 7.76 3.81
C TYR A 38 8.41 6.29 3.40
N GLY A 39 9.49 5.87 2.76
CA GLY A 39 9.80 4.48 2.48
C GLY A 39 11.20 4.12 2.94
N GLY A 40 11.35 2.89 3.41
CA GLY A 40 12.63 2.30 3.83
C GLY A 40 13.30 1.50 2.70
N ILE A 41 14.59 1.18 2.90
CA ILE A 41 15.31 0.21 2.06
C ILE A 41 14.82 -1.22 2.36
N ASN A 42 14.32 -1.44 3.59
CA ASN A 42 13.54 -2.61 4.01
C ASN A 42 12.28 -2.16 4.77
N ALA A 43 11.40 -3.09 5.12
CA ALA A 43 10.12 -2.76 5.77
C ALA A 43 10.30 -2.19 7.19
N THR A 44 11.33 -2.61 7.95
CA THR A 44 11.67 -2.03 9.26
C THR A 44 12.14 -0.57 9.20
N ASP A 45 12.68 -0.11 8.07
CA ASP A 45 13.24 1.24 7.93
C ASP A 45 12.20 2.31 7.58
N SER A 46 10.95 1.93 7.30
CA SER A 46 9.97 2.81 6.64
C SER A 46 9.33 3.90 7.53
N ALA A 47 9.55 3.86 8.85
CA ALA A 47 8.93 4.78 9.82
C ALA A 47 9.91 5.75 10.52
N SER A 48 11.04 6.07 9.89
CA SER A 48 12.09 6.94 10.47
C SER A 48 12.28 8.23 9.67
N ALA A 49 12.69 9.32 10.33
CA ALA A 49 13.08 10.58 9.67
C ALA A 49 14.28 10.43 8.70
N ASN A 50 15.02 9.31 8.81
CA ASN A 50 16.14 8.96 7.93
C ASN A 50 15.70 8.09 6.73
N ALA A 51 14.42 7.73 6.64
CA ALA A 51 13.87 6.98 5.54
C ALA A 51 13.78 7.85 4.27
N THR A 52 13.76 7.22 3.10
CA THR A 52 13.65 7.94 1.83
C THR A 52 12.27 8.56 1.72
N LEU A 53 12.21 9.86 1.50
CA LEU A 53 10.96 10.55 1.22
C LEU A 53 10.41 10.09 -0.13
N ILE A 54 9.27 9.41 -0.14
CA ILE A 54 8.59 8.98 -1.36
C ILE A 54 7.67 10.09 -1.87
N GLY A 55 6.99 10.80 -0.97
CA GLY A 55 6.06 11.84 -1.38
C GLY A 55 5.45 12.63 -0.24
N LYS A 56 4.70 13.67 -0.62
CA LYS A 56 3.96 14.54 0.30
C LYS A 56 2.57 14.80 -0.26
N LEU A 57 1.57 14.71 0.61
CA LEU A 57 0.21 15.11 0.27
C LEU A 57 0.08 16.63 0.38
N SER A 58 -0.62 17.24 -0.57
CA SER A 58 -0.99 18.65 -0.50
C SER A 58 -1.94 18.91 0.68
N LYS A 59 -2.06 20.17 1.08
CA LYS A 59 -2.96 20.59 2.16
C LYS A 59 -4.39 20.12 1.87
N GLY A 60 -5.02 19.46 2.84
CA GLY A 60 -6.40 18.99 2.72
C GLY A 60 -6.57 17.74 1.85
N VAL A 61 -5.49 17.14 1.33
CA VAL A 61 -5.57 15.85 0.61
C VAL A 61 -5.34 14.70 1.58
N LYS A 62 -6.23 13.71 1.50
CA LYS A 62 -6.12 12.41 2.19
C LYS A 62 -5.87 11.30 1.18
N LEU A 63 -5.19 10.26 1.64
CA LEU A 63 -4.85 9.07 0.88
C LEU A 63 -5.31 7.84 1.66
N GLY A 64 -6.13 7.00 1.04
CA GLY A 64 -6.38 5.64 1.50
C GLY A 64 -5.52 4.68 0.69
N ALA A 65 -4.94 3.69 1.34
CA ALA A 65 -4.16 2.67 0.67
C ALA A 65 -4.47 1.30 1.24
N LYS A 66 -4.50 0.28 0.38
CA LYS A 66 -4.53 -1.13 0.74
C LYS A 66 -3.49 -1.84 -0.10
N TYR A 67 -2.67 -2.64 0.55
CA TYR A 67 -1.60 -3.39 -0.11
C TYR A 67 -1.52 -4.81 0.44
N SER A 68 -1.01 -5.68 -0.40
CA SER A 68 -0.69 -7.08 -0.10
C SER A 68 0.62 -7.45 -0.79
N SER A 69 1.09 -8.66 -0.59
CA SER A 69 2.24 -9.19 -1.35
C SER A 69 1.96 -9.29 -2.86
N ALA A 70 0.69 -9.31 -3.28
CA ALA A 70 0.29 -9.46 -4.67
C ALA A 70 0.02 -8.13 -5.40
N GLY A 71 -0.12 -7.01 -4.68
CA GLY A 71 -0.48 -5.75 -5.31
C GLY A 71 -0.96 -4.66 -4.35
N TYR A 72 -1.48 -3.57 -4.93
CA TYR A 72 -2.00 -2.41 -4.23
C TYR A 72 -3.26 -1.81 -4.87
N ALA A 73 -4.04 -1.12 -4.03
CA ALA A 73 -5.07 -0.17 -4.39
C ALA A 73 -4.91 1.11 -3.57
N ILE A 74 -5.07 2.25 -4.21
CA ILE A 74 -4.89 3.57 -3.59
C ILE A 74 -6.05 4.47 -4.02
N ASP A 75 -6.62 5.21 -3.09
CA ASP A 75 -7.59 6.26 -3.34
C ASP A 75 -7.23 7.58 -2.68
N THR A 76 -7.78 8.67 -3.23
CA THR A 76 -7.56 10.01 -2.70
C THR A 76 -8.80 10.88 -2.79
N LYS A 77 -8.87 11.81 -1.85
CA LYS A 77 -9.86 12.88 -1.80
C LYS A 77 -9.24 14.15 -1.22
N HIS A 78 -9.64 15.29 -1.77
CA HIS A 78 -9.47 16.57 -1.11
C HIS A 78 -10.65 16.84 -0.16
N ASP A 79 -10.41 17.37 1.04
CA ASP A 79 -11.43 17.61 2.07
C ASP A 79 -12.59 18.47 1.58
N SER A 80 -12.34 19.41 0.65
CA SER A 80 -13.37 20.23 -0.01
C SER A 80 -13.88 19.69 -1.35
N GLY A 81 -13.36 18.55 -1.80
CA GLY A 81 -13.75 17.91 -3.04
C GLY A 81 -15.00 17.06 -2.87
N ASN A 82 -15.68 16.75 -3.97
CA ASN A 82 -16.86 15.87 -3.98
C ASN A 82 -16.60 14.52 -4.63
N THR A 83 -15.39 14.30 -5.12
CA THR A 83 -15.03 13.16 -5.96
C THR A 83 -13.88 12.40 -5.31
N PHE A 84 -14.01 11.08 -5.27
CA PHE A 84 -12.90 10.17 -5.02
C PHE A 84 -12.22 9.79 -6.33
N TYR A 85 -10.90 9.65 -6.29
CA TYR A 85 -10.10 9.10 -7.39
C TYR A 85 -9.28 7.92 -6.89
N GLY A 86 -9.26 6.83 -7.66
CA GLY A 86 -8.68 5.56 -7.27
C GLY A 86 -7.89 4.90 -8.40
N VAL A 87 -6.81 4.21 -8.03
CA VAL A 87 -5.96 3.45 -8.95
C VAL A 87 -5.50 2.15 -8.30
N THR A 88 -5.34 1.10 -9.09
CA THR A 88 -4.80 -0.20 -8.64
C THR A 88 -3.69 -0.66 -9.57
N HIS A 89 -2.84 -1.55 -9.07
CA HIS A 89 -1.72 -2.12 -9.84
C HIS A 89 -2.18 -2.93 -11.08
N ASP A 90 -3.39 -3.48 -11.04
CA ASP A 90 -3.99 -4.36 -12.04
C ASP A 90 -5.02 -3.64 -12.93
N ALA A 91 -5.17 -2.32 -12.79
CA ALA A 91 -6.06 -1.51 -13.62
C ALA A 91 -5.29 -0.70 -14.67
N THR A 92 -5.86 -0.62 -15.87
CA THR A 92 -5.38 0.27 -16.95
C THR A 92 -6.07 1.64 -16.93
N ALA A 93 -6.99 1.87 -16.00
CA ALA A 93 -7.81 3.07 -15.91
C ALA A 93 -7.71 3.71 -14.53
N ILE A 94 -8.05 5.00 -14.45
CA ILE A 94 -8.30 5.70 -13.20
C ILE A 94 -9.79 5.59 -12.90
N TYR A 95 -10.14 5.18 -11.69
CA TYR A 95 -11.52 5.10 -11.24
C TYR A 95 -11.92 6.39 -10.53
N LYS A 96 -13.16 6.82 -10.74
CA LYS A 96 -13.77 7.95 -10.02
C LYS A 96 -15.11 7.58 -9.42
N LYS A 97 -15.46 8.23 -8.32
CA LYS A 97 -16.79 8.16 -7.72
C LYS A 97 -17.18 9.50 -7.13
N GLU A 98 -18.37 9.97 -7.48
CA GLU A 98 -18.96 11.15 -6.84
C GLU A 98 -19.55 10.75 -5.48
N VAL A 99 -19.12 11.43 -4.43
CA VAL A 99 -19.44 11.07 -3.03
C VAL A 99 -19.83 12.27 -2.17
N GLY A 100 -19.77 13.49 -2.71
CA GLY A 100 -20.08 14.72 -2.00
C GLY A 100 -19.20 14.90 -0.76
N THR A 101 -19.82 15.13 0.39
CA THR A 101 -19.12 15.37 1.66
C THR A 101 -18.61 14.10 2.35
N THR A 102 -18.89 12.92 1.79
CA THR A 102 -18.48 11.63 2.39
C THR A 102 -16.97 11.58 2.62
N ALA A 103 -16.56 11.18 3.82
CA ALA A 103 -15.15 11.05 4.18
C ALA A 103 -14.50 9.86 3.47
N LEU A 104 -13.21 10.00 3.12
CA LEU A 104 -12.42 8.92 2.52
C LEU A 104 -12.24 7.78 3.53
N THR A 105 -12.40 6.55 3.06
CA THR A 105 -12.07 5.31 3.78
C THR A 105 -11.01 4.58 2.97
N ALA A 106 -10.12 3.85 3.63
CA ALA A 106 -9.13 3.05 2.90
C ALA A 106 -9.83 2.00 1.98
N PRO A 107 -9.23 1.66 0.83
CA PRO A 107 -9.75 0.63 -0.07
C PRO A 107 -9.99 -0.71 0.64
N SER A 108 -11.04 -1.41 0.24
CA SER A 108 -11.43 -2.71 0.83
C SER A 108 -10.58 -3.88 0.36
N ALA A 109 -10.01 -3.80 -0.84
CA ALA A 109 -9.14 -4.80 -1.47
C ALA A 109 -7.87 -4.13 -2.02
N ALA A 110 -6.87 -4.95 -2.39
CA ALA A 110 -5.59 -4.48 -2.95
C ALA A 110 -5.52 -4.67 -4.49
N ASP A 111 -6.67 -4.77 -5.13
CA ASP A 111 -6.88 -5.03 -6.55
C ASP A 111 -8.11 -4.25 -7.05
N VAL A 112 -8.41 -4.34 -8.34
CA VAL A 112 -9.48 -3.56 -9.00
C VAL A 112 -10.87 -3.77 -8.38
N SER A 113 -11.11 -4.87 -7.64
CA SER A 113 -12.40 -5.11 -6.98
C SER A 113 -12.75 -4.05 -5.92
N ALA A 114 -11.74 -3.35 -5.38
CA ALA A 114 -11.91 -2.21 -4.48
C ALA A 114 -12.72 -1.06 -5.11
N PHE A 115 -12.78 -0.99 -6.44
CA PHE A 115 -13.44 0.07 -7.21
C PHE A 115 -14.56 -0.47 -8.10
N SER A 116 -15.13 -1.63 -7.75
CA SER A 116 -16.17 -2.30 -8.55
C SER A 116 -17.44 -1.47 -8.79
N ASP A 117 -17.76 -0.52 -7.90
CA ASP A 117 -18.88 0.41 -8.02
C ASP A 117 -18.48 1.82 -8.51
N TRP A 118 -17.24 2.00 -8.99
CA TRP A 118 -16.72 3.27 -9.46
C TRP A 118 -16.74 3.33 -10.99
N THR A 119 -16.69 4.54 -11.54
CA THR A 119 -16.64 4.75 -12.98
C THR A 119 -15.19 4.81 -13.45
N ALA A 120 -14.79 3.95 -14.39
CA ALA A 120 -13.50 4.04 -15.06
C ALA A 120 -13.47 5.26 -16.01
N MET A 121 -12.34 5.99 -16.02
CA MET A 121 -12.07 7.15 -16.88
C MET A 121 -11.11 6.83 -18.01
#